data_AF-A0A847MTI0-F1
#
_entry.id   AF-A0A847MTI0-F1
#
_cell.length_a   1.000
_cell.length_b   1.000
_cell.length_c   1.000
_cell.angle_alpha   90.00
_cell.angle_beta   90.00
_cell.angle_gamma   90.00
#
_symmetry.space_group_name_H-M   'P 1'
#
loop_
_entity.id
_entity.type
_entity.pdbx_description
1 polymer ?
#
loop_
_entity_poly.entity_id
_entity_poly.type
_entity_poly.pdbx_seq_one_letter_code
_entity_poly.pdbx_strand_id
1 'polypeptide(L)'
;MNMTYDGGPTLKRYQSDNHVVAYEPGRVLAWATALPDGAPLAWIWTYELTDESPRTRVRLSYDWTDTPEENIRRLGVPLTDDQGLARSLELLEMACRGGQQPDSATTTA
;
A
#
# COMPACT_ATOMS: atom_id res chain seq x y z
N MET A 1 13.95 8.83 -6.55
CA MET A 1 12.60 8.74 -7.12
C MET A 1 12.25 10.05 -7.82
N ASN A 2 12.12 10.09 -9.15
CA ASN A 2 11.75 11.33 -9.85
C ASN A 2 10.22 11.56 -9.82
N MET A 3 9.70 11.61 -8.59
CA MET A 3 8.63 12.50 -8.17
C MET A 3 9.29 13.79 -7.76
N THR A 4 9.45 14.69 -8.72
CA THR A 4 10.25 15.90 -8.55
C THR A 4 9.71 16.81 -7.45
N TYR A 5 10.55 17.05 -6.44
CA TYR A 5 10.49 18.13 -5.48
C TYR A 5 11.28 19.32 -6.05
N ASP A 6 10.61 20.46 -6.23
CA ASP A 6 11.24 21.77 -6.36
C ASP A 6 10.67 22.63 -5.22
N GLY A 7 11.54 23.11 -4.34
CA GLY A 7 11.21 23.89 -3.14
C GLY A 7 10.77 25.32 -3.43
N GLY A 8 10.25 25.60 -4.64
CA GLY A 8 9.64 26.86 -4.98
C GLY A 8 8.39 27.17 -4.15
N PRO A 9 7.79 28.37 -4.28
CA PRO A 9 6.75 28.89 -3.39
C PRO A 9 5.39 28.16 -3.43
N THR A 10 5.27 27.00 -4.09
CA THR A 10 4.01 26.28 -4.26
C THR A 10 4.17 24.80 -3.94
N LEU A 11 3.53 24.33 -2.86
CA LEU A 11 3.47 22.91 -2.48
C LEU A 11 2.76 22.11 -3.60
N LYS A 12 3.50 21.36 -4.41
CA LYS A 12 2.91 20.34 -5.28
C LYS A 12 2.74 19.03 -4.49
N ARG A 13 1.51 18.51 -4.46
CA ARG A 13 1.17 17.24 -3.82
C ARG A 13 1.77 16.08 -4.61
N TYR A 14 2.33 15.10 -3.90
CA TYR A 14 2.71 13.82 -4.49
C TYR A 14 1.45 13.13 -5.07
N GLN A 15 1.54 12.67 -6.32
CA GLN A 15 0.48 11.93 -6.99
C GLN A 15 1.06 10.69 -7.66
N SER A 16 0.36 9.58 -7.50
CA SER A 16 0.58 8.31 -8.19
C SER A 16 -0.77 7.67 -8.46
N ASP A 17 -0.88 6.96 -9.58
CA ASP A 17 -2.05 6.15 -9.85
C ASP A 17 -1.78 4.70 -9.42
N ASN A 18 -2.83 3.96 -9.07
CA ASN A 18 -2.73 2.55 -8.71
C ASN A 18 -3.73 1.75 -9.53
N HIS A 19 -3.23 0.71 -10.21
CA HIS A 19 -4.04 -0.19 -11.01
C HIS A 19 -4.25 -1.47 -10.22
N VAL A 20 -5.50 -1.80 -9.88
CA VAL A 20 -5.82 -3.05 -9.18
C VAL A 20 -5.59 -4.21 -10.14
N VAL A 21 -4.73 -5.15 -9.76
CA VAL A 21 -4.36 -6.32 -10.57
C VAL A 21 -4.91 -7.63 -9.99
N ALA A 22 -5.23 -7.66 -8.70
CA ALA A 22 -5.98 -8.75 -8.08
C ALA A 22 -6.90 -8.20 -6.99
N TYR A 23 -8.12 -8.70 -6.94
CA TYR A 23 -9.06 -8.36 -5.88
C TYR A 23 -9.97 -9.55 -5.59
N GLU A 24 -9.84 -10.10 -4.38
CA GLU A 24 -10.77 -11.05 -3.80
C GLU A 24 -11.17 -10.53 -2.41
N PRO A 25 -12.44 -10.16 -2.21
CA PRO A 25 -12.91 -9.60 -0.94
C PRO A 25 -12.52 -10.48 0.26
N GLY A 26 -11.90 -9.86 1.28
CA GLY A 26 -11.48 -10.54 2.49
C GLY A 26 -10.28 -11.48 2.34
N ARG A 27 -9.65 -11.56 1.16
CA ARG A 27 -8.53 -12.48 0.91
C ARG A 27 -7.32 -11.83 0.25
N VAL A 28 -7.49 -11.12 -0.85
CA VAL A 28 -6.37 -10.50 -1.56
C VAL A 28 -6.73 -9.15 -2.15
N LEU A 29 -5.80 -8.21 -2.03
CA LEU A 29 -5.77 -6.97 -2.80
C LEU A 29 -4.35 -6.78 -3.31
N ALA A 30 -4.18 -6.74 -4.63
CA ALA A 30 -2.91 -6.41 -5.25
C ALA A 30 -3.06 -5.25 -6.22
N TRP A 31 -2.08 -4.36 -6.23
CA TRP A 31 -2.07 -3.20 -7.13
C TRP A 31 -0.67 -2.90 -7.65
N ALA A 32 -0.63 -2.42 -8.88
CA ALA A 32 0.57 -1.93 -9.53
C ALA A 32 0.59 -0.40 -9.49
N THR A 33 1.69 0.20 -9.04
CA THR A 33 1.84 1.66 -9.05
C THR A 33 2.14 2.16 -10.46
N ALA A 34 1.52 3.26 -10.86
CA ALA A 34 1.73 3.94 -12.13
C ALA A 34 2.05 5.43 -11.89
N LEU A 35 2.65 6.05 -12.90
CA LEU A 35 2.61 7.51 -13.01
C LEU A 35 1.17 7.97 -13.27
N PRO A 36 0.82 9.23 -12.93
CA PRO A 36 -0.50 9.77 -13.28
C PRO A 36 -0.82 9.58 -14.76
N ASP A 37 -1.98 8.99 -15.05
CA ASP A 37 -2.49 8.64 -16.37
C ASP A 37 -1.54 7.73 -17.20
N GLY A 38 -0.61 7.06 -16.54
CA GLY A 38 0.45 6.25 -17.15
C GLY A 38 0.20 4.74 -17.06
N ALA A 39 1.07 3.97 -17.69
CA ALA A 39 1.11 2.52 -17.52
C ALA A 39 1.77 2.14 -16.17
N PRO A 40 1.43 0.96 -15.61
CA PRO A 40 2.11 0.42 -14.43
C PRO A 40 3.63 0.35 -14.57
N LEU A 41 4.33 0.66 -13.47
CA LEU A 41 5.79 0.68 -13.38
C LEU A 41 6.42 -0.70 -13.10
N ALA A 42 5.60 -1.75 -13.17
CA ALA A 42 5.94 -3.18 -13.07
C ALA A 42 6.30 -3.73 -11.68
N TRP A 43 6.21 -2.94 -10.60
CA TRP A 43 6.17 -3.52 -9.24
C TRP A 43 4.73 -3.65 -8.72
N ILE A 44 4.50 -4.70 -7.96
CA ILE A 44 3.21 -5.08 -7.39
C ILE A 44 3.29 -5.02 -5.87
N TRP A 45 2.31 -4.36 -5.27
CA TRP A 45 2.04 -4.45 -3.86
C TRP A 45 0.88 -5.42 -3.66
N THR A 46 0.99 -6.29 -2.65
CA THR A 46 -0.05 -7.26 -2.34
C THR A 46 -0.31 -7.30 -0.85
N TYR A 47 -1.59 -7.17 -0.48
CA TYR A 47 -2.10 -7.62 0.80
C TYR A 47 -2.75 -8.99 0.63
N GLU A 48 -2.27 -9.98 1.37
CA GLU A 48 -2.94 -11.26 1.58
C GLU A 48 -3.52 -11.28 2.99
N LEU A 49 -4.79 -11.62 3.13
CA LEU A 49 -5.54 -11.64 4.37
C LEU A 49 -5.92 -13.10 4.68
N THR A 50 -5.53 -13.57 5.86
CA THR A 50 -5.99 -14.85 6.42
C THR A 50 -6.86 -14.57 7.63
N ASP A 51 -8.08 -15.12 7.64
CA ASP A 51 -8.93 -15.10 8.83
C ASP A 51 -8.32 -16.01 9.91
N GLU A 52 -8.00 -15.42 11.05
CA GLU A 52 -7.45 -16.06 12.24
C GLU A 52 -8.27 -15.60 13.46
N SER A 53 -9.60 -15.77 13.38
CA SER A 53 -10.57 -15.34 14.38
C SER A 53 -10.07 -15.49 15.84
N PRO A 54 -10.13 -14.40 16.65
CA PRO A 54 -10.84 -13.14 16.40
C PRO A 54 -10.01 -12.08 15.63
N ARG A 55 -8.91 -12.46 14.99
CA ARG A 55 -7.98 -11.53 14.31
C ARG A 55 -7.88 -11.85 12.81
N THR A 56 -7.25 -10.95 12.07
CA THR A 56 -6.84 -11.19 10.69
C THR A 56 -5.33 -11.10 10.61
N ARG A 57 -4.70 -12.13 10.05
CA ARG A 57 -3.29 -12.05 9.69
C ARG A 57 -3.18 -11.39 8.32
N VAL A 58 -2.39 -10.32 8.25
CA VAL A 58 -2.12 -9.59 7.01
C VAL A 58 -0.67 -9.81 6.62
N ARG A 59 -0.44 -10.24 5.39
CA ARG A 59 0.88 -10.26 4.76
C ARG A 59 0.94 -9.16 3.71
N LEU A 60 1.90 -8.25 3.87
CA LEU A 60 2.26 -7.27 2.85
C LEU A 60 3.46 -7.80 2.06
N SER A 61 3.32 -7.89 0.74
CA SER A 61 4.41 -8.19 -0.17
C SER A 61 4.64 -7.01 -1.10
N TYR A 62 5.91 -6.71 -1.36
CA TYR A 62 6.35 -5.75 -2.36
C TYR A 62 7.23 -6.48 -3.37
N ASP A 63 6.65 -6.84 -4.50
CA ASP A 63 7.32 -7.56 -5.56
C ASP A 63 7.74 -6.59 -6.67
N TRP A 64 9.04 -6.47 -6.88
CA TRP A 64 9.63 -5.64 -7.92
C TRP A 64 10.50 -6.47 -8.87
N THR A 65 10.42 -7.79 -8.80
CA THR A 65 11.31 -8.71 -9.54
C THR A 65 11.20 -8.55 -11.06
N ASP A 66 10.01 -8.24 -11.56
CA ASP A 66 9.74 -7.97 -12.99
C ASP A 66 9.94 -6.50 -13.39
N THR A 67 10.45 -5.65 -12.50
CA THR A 67 10.69 -4.23 -12.81
C THR A 67 11.83 -4.09 -13.81
N PRO A 68 11.63 -3.40 -14.96
CA PRO A 68 12.70 -3.15 -15.92
C PRO A 68 13.91 -2.45 -15.29
N GLU A 69 15.13 -2.84 -15.67
CA GLU A 69 16.36 -2.29 -15.08
C GLU A 69 16.46 -0.76 -15.23
N GLU A 70 15.95 -0.21 -16.34
CA GLU A 70 15.85 1.23 -16.54
C GLU A 70 15.01 1.90 -15.44
N ASN A 71 13.85 1.33 -15.10
CA ASN A 71 12.98 1.83 -14.04
C ASN A 71 13.64 1.68 -12.66
N ILE A 72 14.34 0.56 -12.43
CA ILE A 72 15.09 0.34 -11.18
C ILE A 72 16.10 1.48 -10.99
N ARG A 73 16.95 1.75 -11.99
CA ARG A 73 17.96 2.81 -11.93
C ARG A 73 17.34 4.20 -11.81
N ARG A 74 16.30 4.49 -12.60
CA ARG A 74 15.67 5.82 -12.67
C ARG A 74 14.90 6.17 -11.38
N LEU A 75 14.23 5.20 -10.78
CA LEU A 75 13.31 5.44 -9.67
C LEU A 75 13.93 5.10 -8.31
N GLY A 76 14.94 4.23 -8.28
CA GLY A 76 15.62 3.78 -7.07
C GLY A 76 14.86 2.67 -6.37
N VAL A 77 14.40 1.68 -7.13
CA VAL A 77 13.71 0.47 -6.61
C VAL A 77 14.76 -0.47 -6.00
N PRO A 78 14.50 -1.10 -4.83
CA PRO A 78 13.27 -1.04 -4.04
C PRO A 78 13.05 0.31 -3.34
N LEU A 79 11.80 0.76 -3.32
CA LEU A 79 11.43 2.07 -2.76
C LEU A 79 11.38 2.10 -1.23
N THR A 80 11.34 0.91 -0.63
CA THR A 80 11.29 0.71 0.81
C THR A 80 11.99 -0.60 1.12
N ASP A 81 12.44 -0.74 2.36
CA ASP A 81 13.07 -1.94 2.88
C ASP A 81 12.11 -2.68 3.82
N ASP A 82 12.59 -3.76 4.43
CA ASP A 82 11.81 -4.58 5.36
C ASP A 82 11.30 -3.77 6.56
N GLN A 83 12.06 -2.76 7.03
CA GLN A 83 11.65 -1.89 8.13
C GLN A 83 10.49 -0.99 7.72
N GLY A 84 10.52 -0.46 6.50
CA GLY A 84 9.39 0.31 5.96
C GLY A 84 8.12 -0.53 5.77
N LEU A 85 8.26 -1.78 5.32
CA LEU A 85 7.13 -2.72 5.24
C LEU A 85 6.55 -3.04 6.62
N ALA A 86 7.40 -3.32 7.61
CA ALA A 86 6.98 -3.55 8.99
C ALA A 86 6.23 -2.32 9.55
N ARG A 87 6.77 -1.12 9.32
CA ARG A 87 6.14 0.12 9.75
C ARG A 87 4.79 0.36 9.08
N SER A 88 4.63 -0.02 7.82
CA SER A 88 3.34 0.05 7.11
C SER A 88 2.28 -0.84 7.77
N LEU A 89 2.65 -2.06 8.17
CA LEU A 89 1.75 -2.98 8.88
C LEU A 89 1.36 -2.47 10.27
N GLU A 90 2.28 -1.84 11.01
CA GLU A 90 1.97 -1.19 12.29
C GLU A 90 0.95 -0.06 12.12
N LEU A 91 1.12 0.78 11.10
CA LEU A 91 0.18 1.86 10.79
C LEU A 91 -1.19 1.33 10.39
N LEU A 92 -1.24 0.23 9.64
CA LEU A 92 -2.50 -0.46 9.31
C LEU A 92 -3.20 -0.96 10.58
N GLU A 93 -2.47 -1.60 11.50
CA GLU A 93 -3.03 -2.04 12.78
C GLU A 93 -3.61 -0.86 13.57
N MET A 94 -2.87 0.25 13.66
CA MET A 94 -3.32 1.46 14.34
C MET A 94 -4.61 2.01 13.71
N ALA A 95 -4.68 2.05 12.38
CA ALA A 95 -5.86 2.52 11.65
C ALA A 95 -7.08 1.63 11.90
N CYS A 96 -6.91 0.30 11.89
CA CYS A 96 -7.99 -0.64 12.21
C CYS A 96 -8.50 -0.47 13.64
N ARG A 97 -7.61 -0.29 14.62
CA ARG A 97 -7.99 -0.04 16.01
C ARG A 97 -8.71 1.30 16.19
N GLY A 98 -8.28 2.35 15.49
CA GLY A 98 -8.91 3.67 15.52
C GLY A 98 -10.26 3.72 14.79
N GLY A 99 -10.45 2.86 13.77
CA GLY A 99 -11.72 2.70 13.06
C GLY A 99 -12.74 1.81 13.79
N GLN A 100 -12.29 1.01 14.76
CA GLN A 100 -13.15 0.19 15.60
C GLN A 100 -13.76 1.07 16.71
N GLN A 101 -14.74 1.90 16.36
CA GLN A 101 -15.60 2.53 17.37
C GLN A 101 -16.40 1.40 18.06
N PRO A 102 -16.52 1.38 19.41
CA PRO A 102 -17.22 0.29 20.07
C PRO A 102 -18.66 0.26 19.56
N ASP A 103 -19.08 -0.91 19.05
CA ASP A 103 -20.47 -1.20 18.77
C ASP A 103 -21.29 -0.75 19.98
N SER A 104 -22.26 0.12 19.74
CA SER A 104 -23.22 0.53 20.75
C SER A 104 -23.95 -0.73 21.19
N ALA A 105 -23.46 -1.33 22.28
CA ALA A 105 -24.10 -2.46 22.91
C ALA A 105 -25.55 -2.07 23.17
N THR A 106 -26.43 -2.85 22.56
CA THR A 106 -27.86 -2.89 22.84
C THR A 106 -28.06 -2.96 24.35
N THR A 107 -28.56 -1.88 24.94
CA THR A 107 -29.30 -1.96 26.20
C THR A 107 -30.74 -1.59 25.88
N THR A 108 -31.49 -2.64 25.59
CA THR A 108 -32.95 -2.66 25.75
C THR A 108 -33.24 -2.96 27.21
N ALA A 109 -33.97 -2.06 27.87
CA ALA A 109 -35.02 -2.24 28.88
C ALA A 109 -35.08 -1.03 29.81
#